data_AF-A0A447Y1X0-F1
#
_entry.id   AF-A0A447Y1X0-F1
#
_cell.length_a   1.000
_cell.length_b   1.000
_cell.length_c   1.000
_cell.angle_alpha   90.00
_cell.angle_beta   90.00
_cell.angle_gamma   90.00
#
_symmetry.space_group_name_H-M   'P 1'
#
loop_
_entity.id
_entity.type
_entity.pdbx_description
1 polymer ?
#
loop_
_entity_poly.entity_id
_entity_poly.type
_entity_poly.pdbx_seq_one_letter_code
_entity_poly.pdbx_strand_id
1 'polypeptide(L)'
;MDFLGLQKEVDRNRIGLLGICGWGGMALNDVAMDTRVKAVATSVMYDMSRAMGHGVGDGKDRYSTADRRAVLQYLNEQRWKDAQSGTFAHGGHDINVDSNGKVSAGERILPETLPANPHPVLKEFFDYYRMPRGFHERSVNSTGAWTATMPLSFMNMPLLSYASEITIPTLIVTGEKAHSRYFAEDAYKAVGSKDKELVVVPGANHVDLYDNVAGKIPFAKFEQFFQTKLK
;
A
#
# COMPACT_ATOMS: atom_id res chain seq x y z
N MET A 1 14.11 1.45 12.07
CA MET A 1 14.61 0.68 13.23
C MET A 1 15.85 1.32 13.84
N ASP A 2 16.90 1.57 13.06
CA ASP A 2 18.21 2.06 13.54
C ASP A 2 18.12 3.29 14.45
N PHE A 3 17.51 4.38 13.97
CA PHE A 3 17.38 5.61 14.73
C PHE A 3 16.65 5.38 16.07
N LEU A 4 15.52 4.67 16.04
CA LEU A 4 14.67 4.44 17.21
C LEU A 4 15.39 3.58 18.27
N GLY A 5 16.11 2.53 17.85
CA GLY A 5 16.82 1.63 18.76
C GLY A 5 18.06 2.22 19.43
N LEU A 6 18.46 3.45 19.07
CA LEU A 6 19.56 4.20 19.70
C LEU A 6 19.08 5.26 20.70
N GLN A 7 17.77 5.51 20.79
CA GLN A 7 17.22 6.49 21.72
C GLN A 7 17.27 5.95 23.16
N LYS A 8 17.57 6.81 24.13
CA LYS A 8 17.74 6.40 25.53
C LYS A 8 16.43 5.95 26.18
N GLU A 9 15.32 6.45 25.67
CA GLU A 9 13.96 6.21 26.14
C GLU A 9 13.36 4.92 25.56
N VAL A 10 14.07 4.24 24.64
CA VAL A 10 13.56 3.08 23.91
C VAL A 10 14.30 1.82 24.32
N ASP A 11 13.55 0.79 24.70
CA ASP A 11 14.07 -0.57 24.75
C ASP A 11 14.13 -1.14 23.34
N ARG A 12 15.34 -1.22 22.77
CA ARG A 12 15.56 -1.75 21.42
C ARG A 12 15.13 -3.21 21.22
N ASN A 13 14.95 -3.95 22.32
CA ASN A 13 14.44 -5.32 22.26
C ASN A 13 12.91 -5.38 22.23
N ARG A 14 12.21 -4.25 22.25
CA ARG A 14 10.74 -4.16 22.30
C ARG A 14 10.19 -3.21 21.24
N ILE A 15 10.69 -3.31 20.02
CA ILE A 15 10.24 -2.48 18.90
C ILE A 15 9.33 -3.28 17.97
N GLY A 16 8.19 -2.69 17.59
CA GLY A 16 7.26 -3.21 16.60
C GLY A 16 7.04 -2.24 15.45
N LEU A 17 6.40 -2.72 14.39
CA LEU A 17 6.03 -1.91 13.21
C LEU A 17 4.53 -1.95 12.96
N LEU A 18 3.94 -0.81 12.58
CA LEU A 18 2.58 -0.71 12.07
C LEU A 18 2.62 -0.10 10.67
N GLY A 19 2.34 -0.90 9.64
CA GLY A 19 2.30 -0.45 8.24
C GLY A 19 0.87 -0.11 7.79
N ILE A 20 0.69 1.06 7.20
CA ILE A 20 -0.63 1.55 6.73
C ILE A 20 -0.64 1.61 5.19
N CYS A 21 -1.71 1.15 4.56
CA CYS A 21 -1.85 1.16 3.09
C CYS A 21 -0.65 0.47 2.42
N GLY A 22 0.00 1.10 1.43
CA GLY A 22 1.16 0.57 0.73
C GLY A 22 2.29 0.15 1.67
N TRP A 23 2.44 0.86 2.79
CA TRP A 23 3.47 0.52 3.78
C TRP A 23 3.13 -0.72 4.61
N GLY A 24 1.93 -1.26 4.53
CA GLY A 24 1.59 -2.57 5.09
C GLY A 24 2.40 -3.69 4.44
N GLY A 25 2.50 -3.72 3.11
CA GLY A 25 3.34 -4.67 2.38
C GLY A 25 4.83 -4.46 2.67
N MET A 26 5.29 -3.20 2.74
CA MET A 26 6.68 -2.88 3.10
C MET A 26 7.02 -3.30 4.53
N ALA A 27 6.12 -3.12 5.50
CA ALA A 27 6.34 -3.56 6.88
C ALA A 27 6.47 -5.09 6.97
N LEU A 28 5.63 -5.85 6.25
CA LEU A 28 5.76 -7.31 6.19
C LEU A 28 7.08 -7.74 5.51
N ASN A 29 7.46 -7.09 4.41
CA ASN A 29 8.74 -7.34 3.75
C ASN A 29 9.94 -7.03 4.67
N ASP A 30 9.88 -5.94 5.44
CA ASP A 30 10.94 -5.55 6.38
C ASP A 30 11.13 -6.62 7.47
N VAL A 31 10.04 -7.06 8.12
CA VAL A 31 10.15 -8.05 9.21
C VAL A 31 10.49 -9.45 8.75
N ALA A 32 10.42 -9.75 7.45
CA ALA A 32 10.93 -11.00 6.91
C ALA A 32 12.47 -11.07 7.01
N MET A 33 13.16 -9.92 6.98
CA MET A 33 14.63 -9.86 7.06
C MET A 33 15.15 -9.21 8.35
N ASP A 34 14.44 -8.24 8.94
CA ASP A 34 14.88 -7.51 10.11
C ASP A 34 14.45 -8.20 11.42
N THR A 35 15.33 -9.08 11.90
CA THR A 35 15.16 -9.82 13.17
C THR A 35 15.04 -8.95 14.43
N ARG A 36 15.26 -7.63 14.33
CA ARG A 36 15.14 -6.70 15.46
C ARG A 36 13.68 -6.38 15.78
N VAL A 37 12.78 -6.49 14.81
CA VAL A 37 11.34 -6.24 15.01
C VAL A 37 10.71 -7.42 15.75
N LYS A 38 9.92 -7.15 16.80
CA LYS A 38 9.33 -8.19 17.66
C LYS A 38 7.87 -8.48 17.39
N ALA A 39 7.14 -7.53 16.81
CA ALA A 39 5.77 -7.72 16.38
C ALA A 39 5.48 -6.78 15.21
N VAL A 40 4.66 -7.22 14.27
CA VAL A 40 4.22 -6.42 13.14
C VAL A 40 2.71 -6.33 13.10
N ALA A 41 2.20 -5.17 12.76
CA ALA A 41 0.80 -4.98 12.44
C ALA A 41 0.64 -4.25 11.10
N THR A 42 -0.50 -4.46 10.44
CA THR A 42 -0.89 -3.68 9.26
C THR A 42 -2.32 -3.16 9.39
N SER A 43 -2.59 -2.03 8.73
CA SER A 43 -3.93 -1.44 8.61
C SER A 43 -4.22 -1.14 7.15
N VAL A 44 -5.30 -1.72 6.62
CA VAL A 44 -5.76 -1.59 5.22
C VAL A 44 -4.63 -1.71 4.21
N MET A 45 -3.84 -2.77 4.36
CA MET A 45 -2.61 -2.89 3.61
C MET A 45 -2.81 -3.04 2.10
N TYR A 46 -1.82 -2.55 1.38
CA TYR A 46 -1.52 -2.91 0.00
C TYR A 46 -0.19 -3.65 -0.04
N ASP A 47 -0.08 -4.63 -0.93
CA ASP A 47 1.20 -5.04 -1.52
C ASP A 47 1.40 -4.19 -2.78
N MET A 48 2.26 -3.17 -2.70
CA MET A 48 2.48 -2.24 -3.82
C MET A 48 3.13 -2.92 -5.04
N SER A 49 3.90 -3.99 -4.84
CA SER A 49 4.47 -4.76 -5.96
C SER A 49 3.38 -5.48 -6.75
N ARG A 50 2.42 -6.09 -6.04
CA ARG A 50 1.25 -6.72 -6.66
C ARG A 50 0.29 -5.69 -7.24
N ALA A 51 0.02 -4.60 -6.53
CA ALA A 51 -0.87 -3.53 -6.99
C ALA A 51 -0.41 -2.91 -8.32
N MET A 52 0.87 -2.57 -8.46
CA MET A 52 1.42 -2.05 -9.71
C MET A 52 1.62 -3.16 -10.75
N GLY A 53 1.98 -4.36 -10.29
CA GLY A 53 2.30 -5.50 -11.15
C GLY A 53 1.09 -6.15 -11.82
N HIS A 54 -0.05 -6.16 -11.15
CA HIS A 54 -1.28 -6.83 -11.58
C HIS A 54 -2.47 -5.89 -11.68
N GLY A 55 -2.30 -4.60 -11.36
CA GLY A 55 -3.35 -3.61 -11.34
C GLY A 55 -4.35 -3.85 -10.20
N VAL A 56 -4.94 -2.77 -9.70
CA VAL A 56 -5.95 -2.85 -8.64
C VAL A 56 -7.34 -2.86 -9.24
N GLY A 57 -8.10 -3.92 -9.03
CA GLY A 57 -9.52 -4.01 -9.36
C GLY A 57 -10.41 -4.00 -8.11
N ASP A 58 -11.71 -4.23 -8.31
CA ASP A 58 -12.68 -4.35 -7.21
C ASP A 58 -12.56 -5.72 -6.54
N GLY A 59 -11.76 -5.78 -5.46
CA GLY A 59 -11.53 -6.99 -4.68
C GLY A 59 -10.64 -8.05 -5.35
N LYS A 60 -9.99 -7.73 -6.48
CA LYS A 60 -9.12 -8.64 -7.24
C LYS A 60 -8.12 -7.90 -8.12
N ASP A 61 -7.12 -8.62 -8.60
CA ASP A 61 -6.20 -8.16 -9.64
C ASP A 61 -6.93 -7.96 -10.98
N ARG A 62 -6.57 -6.90 -11.73
CA ARG A 62 -7.29 -6.54 -12.98
C ARG A 62 -6.53 -6.82 -14.28
N TYR A 63 -5.20 -6.89 -14.26
CA TYR A 63 -4.40 -7.14 -15.46
C TYR A 63 -4.40 -8.61 -15.83
N SER A 64 -4.64 -8.88 -17.10
CA SER A 64 -4.14 -10.08 -17.76
C SER A 64 -2.62 -10.02 -18.00
N THR A 65 -2.02 -11.13 -18.42
CA THR A 65 -0.62 -11.16 -18.86
C THR A 65 -0.36 -10.19 -20.01
N ALA A 66 -1.33 -10.04 -20.93
CA ALA A 66 -1.23 -9.11 -22.05
C ALA A 66 -1.25 -7.65 -21.57
N ASP A 67 -2.16 -7.30 -20.65
CA ASP A 67 -2.24 -5.95 -20.08
C ASP A 67 -0.95 -5.58 -19.37
N ARG A 68 -0.44 -6.48 -18.52
CA ARG A 68 0.85 -6.29 -17.84
C ARG A 68 1.98 -6.09 -18.85
N ARG A 69 2.00 -6.83 -19.96
CA ARG A 69 3.03 -6.68 -21.00
C ARG A 69 2.92 -5.32 -21.71
N ALA A 70 1.71 -4.87 -22.01
CA ALA A 70 1.47 -3.56 -22.60
C ALA A 70 1.93 -2.43 -21.66
N VAL A 71 1.65 -2.53 -20.36
CA VAL A 71 2.13 -1.57 -19.36
C VAL A 71 3.66 -1.52 -19.32
N LEU A 72 4.33 -2.67 -19.35
CA LEU A 72 5.80 -2.72 -19.39
C LEU A 72 6.36 -2.09 -20.68
N GLN A 73 5.71 -2.29 -21.82
CA GLN A 73 6.11 -1.64 -23.08
C GLN A 73 5.97 -0.12 -22.99
N TYR A 74 4.82 0.37 -22.52
CA TYR A 74 4.56 1.79 -22.29
C TYR A 74 5.62 2.43 -21.38
N LEU A 75 5.93 1.80 -20.24
CA LEU A 75 6.93 2.30 -19.30
C LEU A 75 8.35 2.27 -19.88
N ASN A 76 8.71 1.25 -20.65
CA ASN A 76 10.02 1.18 -21.30
C ASN A 76 10.19 2.22 -22.42
N GLU A 77 9.14 2.51 -23.18
CA GLU A 77 9.16 3.62 -24.15
C GLU A 77 9.33 4.96 -23.44
N GLN A 78 8.69 5.15 -22.27
CA GLN A 78 8.89 6.36 -21.48
C GLN A 78 10.34 6.54 -21.04
N ARG A 79 11.07 5.45 -20.73
CA ARG A 79 12.51 5.53 -20.42
C ARG A 79 13.32 6.11 -21.56
N TRP A 80 13.01 5.77 -22.82
CA TRP A 80 13.70 6.37 -23.96
C TRP A 80 13.39 7.86 -24.11
N LYS A 81 12.12 8.26 -23.91
CA LYS A 81 11.73 9.68 -23.94
C LYS A 81 12.46 10.47 -22.85
N ASP A 82 12.48 9.94 -21.63
CA ASP A 82 13.17 10.56 -20.50
C ASP A 82 14.67 10.70 -20.80
N ALA A 83 15.32 9.63 -21.27
CA ALA A 83 16.73 9.64 -21.64
C ALA A 83 17.07 10.62 -22.77
N GLN A 84 16.22 10.72 -23.80
CA GLN A 84 16.39 11.69 -24.89
C GLN A 84 16.23 13.13 -24.41
N SER A 85 15.31 13.38 -23.48
CA SER A 85 15.06 14.71 -22.94
C SER A 85 16.10 15.17 -21.91
N GLY A 86 16.84 14.23 -21.30
CA GLY A 86 17.73 14.49 -20.16
C GLY A 86 17.00 14.77 -18.84
N THR A 87 15.68 14.58 -18.80
CA THR A 87 14.81 14.78 -17.63
C THR A 87 13.84 13.61 -17.47
N PHE A 88 13.15 13.49 -16.33
CA PHE A 88 12.17 12.43 -16.09
C PHE A 88 10.74 12.96 -16.14
N ALA A 89 9.84 12.21 -16.76
CA ALA A 89 8.40 12.48 -16.67
C ALA A 89 7.83 12.11 -15.30
N HIS A 90 6.72 12.75 -14.93
CA HIS A 90 5.89 12.37 -13.79
C HIS A 90 4.68 11.56 -14.23
N GLY A 91 4.19 10.66 -13.38
CA GLY A 91 3.00 9.86 -13.65
C GLY A 91 2.43 9.11 -12.45
N GLY A 92 1.17 8.69 -12.60
CA GLY A 92 0.49 7.80 -11.68
C GLY A 92 1.11 6.41 -11.63
N HIS A 93 1.04 5.76 -10.46
CA HIS A 93 1.52 4.38 -10.31
C HIS A 93 0.45 3.33 -10.62
N ASP A 94 -0.83 3.69 -10.61
CA ASP A 94 -1.92 2.85 -11.11
C ASP A 94 -2.17 3.18 -12.59
N ILE A 95 -1.76 2.28 -13.47
CA ILE A 95 -1.72 2.52 -14.92
C ILE A 95 -2.95 1.91 -15.58
N ASN A 96 -3.80 2.69 -16.20
CA ASN A 96 -5.00 2.15 -16.83
C ASN A 96 -4.66 1.41 -18.14
N VAL A 97 -5.37 0.30 -18.38
CA VAL A 97 -5.40 -0.39 -19.67
C VAL A 97 -6.87 -0.53 -20.04
N ASP A 98 -7.28 0.09 -21.15
CA ASP A 98 -8.67 0.04 -21.59
C ASP A 98 -9.00 -1.29 -22.30
N SER A 99 -10.27 -1.47 -22.69
CA SER A 99 -10.74 -2.69 -23.36
C SER A 99 -10.08 -2.97 -24.72
N ASN A 100 -9.38 -1.98 -25.30
CA ASN A 100 -8.65 -2.11 -26.55
C ASN A 100 -7.14 -2.33 -26.33
N GLY A 101 -6.71 -2.51 -25.08
CA GLY A 101 -5.30 -2.66 -24.71
C GLY A 101 -4.51 -1.36 -24.71
N LYS A 102 -5.18 -0.20 -24.81
CA LYS A 102 -4.48 1.09 -24.79
C LYS A 102 -4.10 1.45 -23.35
N VAL A 103 -2.81 1.68 -23.15
CA VAL A 103 -2.24 2.07 -21.87
C VAL A 103 -2.35 3.58 -21.68
N SER A 104 -2.74 4.00 -20.48
CA SER A 104 -2.77 5.41 -20.08
C SER A 104 -2.45 5.57 -18.60
N ALA A 105 -1.80 6.68 -18.24
CA ALA A 105 -1.53 7.04 -16.85
C ALA A 105 -1.91 8.50 -16.64
N GLY A 106 -2.41 8.82 -15.44
CA GLY A 106 -2.63 10.21 -15.05
C GLY A 106 -1.30 10.93 -14.82
N GLU A 107 -1.26 12.23 -15.07
CA GLU A 107 -0.11 13.10 -14.73
C GLU A 107 0.02 13.32 -13.21
N ARG A 108 -0.98 12.90 -12.44
CA ARG A 108 -1.10 13.02 -10.98
C ARG A 108 -1.74 11.76 -10.40
N ILE A 109 -1.57 11.52 -9.10
CA ILE A 109 -2.20 10.38 -8.40
C ILE A 109 -3.72 10.55 -8.33
N LEU A 110 -4.19 11.74 -7.98
CA LEU A 110 -5.61 12.08 -7.90
C LEU A 110 -5.90 13.29 -8.80
N PRO A 111 -7.09 13.35 -9.43
CA PRO A 111 -7.49 14.49 -10.24
C PRO A 111 -7.61 15.75 -9.39
N GLU A 112 -7.52 16.92 -10.01
CA GLU A 112 -7.64 18.17 -9.27
C GLU A 112 -9.05 18.42 -8.74
N THR A 113 -10.04 18.02 -9.54
CA THR A 113 -11.47 18.09 -9.24
C THR A 113 -12.06 16.70 -9.31
N LEU A 114 -12.98 16.39 -8.40
CA LEU A 114 -13.72 15.14 -8.44
C LEU A 114 -14.67 15.14 -9.66
N PRO A 115 -14.65 14.12 -10.53
CA PRO A 115 -15.58 14.03 -11.65
C PRO A 115 -17.02 13.86 -11.13
N ALA A 116 -18.02 14.19 -11.96
CA ALA A 116 -19.43 14.17 -11.55
C ALA A 116 -19.92 12.79 -11.07
N ASN A 117 -19.43 11.72 -11.70
CA ASN A 117 -19.76 10.33 -11.35
C ASN A 117 -18.45 9.56 -11.06
N PRO A 118 -17.81 9.79 -9.90
CA PRO A 118 -16.54 9.16 -9.59
C PRO A 118 -16.75 7.69 -9.23
N HIS A 119 -15.76 6.85 -9.55
CA HIS A 119 -15.70 5.52 -8.95
C HIS A 119 -15.63 5.65 -7.41
N PRO A 120 -16.32 4.80 -6.62
CA PRO A 120 -16.35 4.92 -5.16
C PRO A 120 -14.96 4.99 -4.52
N VAL A 121 -14.03 4.13 -4.97
CA VAL A 121 -12.64 4.14 -4.50
C VAL A 121 -11.93 5.47 -4.78
N LEU A 122 -12.12 6.04 -5.98
CA LEU A 122 -11.57 7.36 -6.31
C LEU A 122 -12.14 8.43 -5.37
N LYS A 123 -13.44 8.37 -5.11
CA LYS A 123 -14.10 9.30 -4.20
C LYS A 123 -13.54 9.20 -2.77
N GLU A 124 -13.39 7.99 -2.24
CA GLU A 124 -12.81 7.77 -0.90
C GLU A 124 -11.42 8.41 -0.77
N PHE A 125 -10.52 8.17 -1.73
CA PHE A 125 -9.18 8.74 -1.72
C PHE A 125 -9.17 10.26 -1.93
N PHE A 126 -10.03 10.77 -2.81
CA PHE A 126 -10.18 12.21 -3.06
C PHE A 126 -10.65 12.94 -1.80
N ASP A 127 -11.69 12.43 -1.14
CA ASP A 127 -12.26 13.00 0.09
C ASP A 127 -11.25 13.10 1.24
N TYR A 128 -10.18 12.28 1.21
CA TYR A 128 -9.07 12.38 2.16
C TYR A 128 -7.95 13.29 1.64
N TYR A 129 -7.31 12.93 0.52
CA TYR A 129 -6.06 13.56 0.10
C TYR A 129 -6.23 14.90 -0.62
N ARG A 130 -7.41 15.21 -1.16
CA ARG A 130 -7.68 16.44 -1.93
C ARG A 130 -8.58 17.43 -1.18
N MET A 131 -9.01 17.08 0.02
CA MET A 131 -9.85 17.90 0.90
C MET A 131 -9.12 18.19 2.22
N PRO A 132 -9.56 19.18 3.02
CA PRO A 132 -8.91 19.52 4.30
C PRO A 132 -8.77 18.36 5.31
N ARG A 133 -9.52 17.26 5.14
CA ARG A 133 -9.47 16.07 5.99
C ARG A 133 -8.07 15.46 6.10
N GLY A 134 -7.38 15.29 4.97
CA GLY A 134 -6.06 14.64 4.91
C GLY A 134 -5.10 15.26 3.89
N PHE A 135 -5.46 16.40 3.29
CA PHE A 135 -4.58 17.12 2.38
C PHE A 135 -3.30 17.56 3.08
N HIS A 136 -2.17 17.35 2.41
CA HIS A 136 -0.89 17.88 2.85
C HIS A 136 -0.01 18.22 1.65
N GLU A 137 0.60 19.41 1.61
CA GLU A 137 1.32 19.94 0.45
C GLU A 137 2.48 19.04 -0.04
N ARG A 138 3.14 18.35 0.90
CA ARG A 138 4.26 17.43 0.63
C ARG A 138 3.82 16.00 0.27
N SER A 139 2.53 15.69 0.31
CA SER A 139 2.02 14.36 -0.01
C SER A 139 1.89 14.21 -1.52
N VAL A 140 2.58 13.21 -2.09
CA VAL A 140 2.47 12.89 -3.53
C VAL A 140 1.02 12.63 -3.93
N ASN A 141 0.25 11.95 -3.07
CA ASN A 141 -1.16 11.67 -3.32
C ASN A 141 -2.02 12.95 -3.34
N SER A 142 -1.66 13.96 -2.55
CA SER A 142 -2.37 15.24 -2.49
C SER A 142 -1.99 16.17 -3.63
N THR A 143 -0.71 16.27 -3.98
CA THR A 143 -0.20 17.37 -4.80
C THR A 143 0.43 16.96 -6.11
N GLY A 144 0.73 15.69 -6.38
CA GLY A 144 1.52 15.37 -7.57
C GLY A 144 1.42 13.94 -8.04
N ALA A 145 2.56 13.43 -8.48
CA ALA A 145 2.77 12.11 -9.05
C ALA A 145 4.19 11.63 -8.72
N TRP A 146 4.43 10.34 -8.94
CA TRP A 146 5.77 9.76 -8.89
C TRP A 146 6.53 10.07 -10.18
N THR A 147 7.79 9.66 -10.27
CA THR A 147 8.44 9.56 -11.59
C THR A 147 7.73 8.47 -12.40
N ALA A 148 7.41 8.73 -13.67
CA ALA A 148 6.56 7.88 -14.49
C ALA A 148 7.06 6.42 -14.57
N THR A 149 8.37 6.20 -14.53
CA THR A 149 9.00 4.88 -14.62
C THR A 149 9.23 4.18 -13.28
N MET A 150 8.85 4.80 -12.15
CA MET A 150 8.98 4.21 -10.80
C MET A 150 8.30 2.83 -10.69
N PRO A 151 7.12 2.57 -11.29
CA PRO A 151 6.47 1.27 -11.17
C PRO A 151 7.31 0.09 -11.65
N LEU A 152 8.30 0.29 -12.54
CA LEU A 152 9.12 -0.81 -13.07
C LEU A 152 9.82 -1.64 -12.00
N SER A 153 10.31 -1.03 -10.92
CA SER A 153 10.96 -1.76 -9.83
C SER A 153 9.94 -2.62 -9.07
N PHE A 154 8.82 -2.03 -8.67
CA PHE A 154 7.71 -2.72 -7.99
C PHE A 154 7.10 -3.83 -8.84
N MET A 155 6.99 -3.62 -10.15
CA MET A 155 6.49 -4.65 -11.06
C MET A 155 7.45 -5.84 -11.17
N ASN A 156 8.75 -5.66 -10.96
CA ASN A 156 9.76 -6.71 -11.15
C ASN A 156 10.23 -7.38 -9.85
N MET A 157 10.04 -6.74 -8.70
CA MET A 157 10.54 -7.19 -7.39
C MET A 157 9.35 -7.40 -6.43
N PRO A 158 8.80 -8.63 -6.35
CA PRO A 158 7.69 -8.91 -5.44
C PRO A 158 8.11 -8.73 -3.98
N LEU A 159 7.35 -7.93 -3.22
CA LEU A 159 7.66 -7.61 -1.82
C LEU A 159 7.51 -8.83 -0.90
N LEU A 160 6.46 -9.63 -1.09
CA LEU A 160 6.11 -10.66 -0.11
C LEU A 160 6.69 -12.05 -0.44
N SER A 161 7.77 -12.11 -1.23
CA SER A 161 8.44 -13.36 -1.61
C SER A 161 8.87 -14.23 -0.41
N TYR A 162 9.24 -13.59 0.71
CA TYR A 162 9.68 -14.26 1.93
C TYR A 162 8.66 -14.17 3.08
N ALA A 163 7.39 -13.85 2.79
CA ALA A 163 6.37 -13.73 3.84
C ALA A 163 6.21 -15.02 4.66
N SER A 164 6.43 -16.19 4.06
CA SER A 164 6.41 -17.49 4.75
C SER A 164 7.51 -17.66 5.80
N GLU A 165 8.53 -16.80 5.82
CA GLU A 165 9.62 -16.81 6.81
C GLU A 165 9.36 -15.88 8.00
N ILE A 166 8.33 -15.03 7.92
CA ILE A 166 7.92 -14.16 9.03
C ILE A 166 7.41 -15.05 10.17
N THR A 167 8.15 -15.13 11.27
CA THR A 167 7.82 -15.98 12.44
C THR A 167 7.31 -15.20 13.65
N ILE A 168 7.44 -13.88 13.65
CA ILE A 168 7.03 -13.01 14.76
C ILE A 168 5.50 -12.84 14.83
N PRO A 169 4.94 -12.43 15.98
CA PRO A 169 3.54 -12.05 16.11
C PRO A 169 3.10 -11.06 15.02
N THR A 170 1.99 -11.36 14.34
CA THR A 170 1.52 -10.60 13.18
C THR A 170 0.03 -10.28 13.26
N LEU A 171 -0.35 -9.01 13.27
CA LEU A 171 -1.75 -8.56 13.23
C LEU A 171 -2.06 -7.88 11.90
N ILE A 172 -3.00 -8.41 11.13
CA ILE A 172 -3.43 -7.78 9.87
C ILE A 172 -4.85 -7.25 10.05
N VAL A 173 -5.05 -5.95 9.87
CA VAL A 173 -6.36 -5.30 10.00
C VAL A 173 -6.80 -4.76 8.65
N THR A 174 -8.05 -5.01 8.27
CA THR A 174 -8.67 -4.50 7.05
C THR A 174 -10.14 -4.13 7.26
N GLY A 175 -10.70 -3.28 6.41
CA GLY A 175 -12.13 -2.99 6.39
C GLY A 175 -12.93 -4.06 5.66
N GLU A 176 -14.15 -4.33 6.11
CA GLU A 176 -15.07 -5.29 5.46
C GLU A 176 -15.41 -4.88 4.02
N LYS A 177 -15.56 -3.56 3.78
CA LYS A 177 -15.91 -2.95 2.49
C LYS A 177 -14.70 -2.36 1.76
N ALA A 178 -13.48 -2.59 2.27
CA ALA A 178 -12.29 -2.10 1.60
C ALA A 178 -12.05 -2.87 0.29
N HIS A 179 -11.99 -2.15 -0.83
CA HIS A 179 -11.63 -2.74 -2.14
C HIS A 179 -10.27 -3.45 -2.12
N SER A 180 -9.37 -3.03 -1.23
CA SER A 180 -8.03 -3.60 -1.03
C SER A 180 -8.01 -4.81 -0.09
N ARG A 181 -9.15 -5.25 0.47
CA ARG A 181 -9.24 -6.31 1.48
C ARG A 181 -8.52 -7.59 1.07
N TYR A 182 -8.56 -7.93 -0.22
CA TYR A 182 -7.92 -9.13 -0.75
C TYR A 182 -6.40 -9.15 -0.53
N PHE A 183 -5.72 -8.00 -0.50
CA PHE A 183 -4.28 -7.94 -0.15
C PHE A 183 -4.03 -8.41 1.28
N ALA A 184 -4.88 -7.98 2.22
CA ALA A 184 -4.78 -8.37 3.62
C ALA A 184 -5.05 -9.87 3.81
N GLU A 185 -6.08 -10.42 3.14
CA GLU A 185 -6.41 -11.83 3.21
C GLU A 185 -5.31 -12.73 2.62
N ASP A 186 -4.73 -12.34 1.50
CA ASP A 186 -3.66 -13.12 0.87
C ASP A 186 -2.34 -12.99 1.63
N ALA A 187 -2.01 -11.82 2.16
CA ALA A 187 -0.87 -11.66 3.06
C ALA A 187 -1.04 -12.51 4.32
N TYR A 188 -2.23 -12.53 4.93
CA TYR A 188 -2.52 -13.39 6.08
C TYR A 188 -2.29 -14.87 5.77
N LYS A 189 -2.69 -15.36 4.58
CA LYS A 189 -2.42 -16.74 4.15
C LYS A 189 -0.93 -16.99 3.98
N ALA A 190 -0.19 -16.05 3.39
CA ALA A 190 1.22 -16.18 3.06
C ALA A 190 2.15 -16.11 4.28
N VAL A 191 1.83 -15.29 5.30
CA VAL A 191 2.67 -15.09 6.49
C VAL A 191 2.92 -16.41 7.22
N GLY A 192 4.18 -16.73 7.49
CA GLY A 192 4.60 -17.99 8.14
C GLY A 192 4.22 -18.13 9.61
N SER A 193 3.98 -16.99 10.27
CA SER A 193 3.78 -16.91 11.72
C SER A 193 2.61 -17.79 12.17
N LYS A 194 2.81 -18.49 13.29
CA LYS A 194 1.75 -19.25 13.97
C LYS A 194 0.94 -18.37 14.91
N ASP A 195 1.48 -17.23 15.32
CA ASP A 195 0.82 -16.22 16.15
C ASP A 195 0.39 -15.05 15.25
N LYS A 196 -0.62 -15.32 14.42
CA LYS A 196 -1.16 -14.34 13.48
C LYS A 196 -2.67 -14.22 13.57
N GLU A 197 -3.17 -13.02 13.32
CA GLU A 197 -4.60 -12.72 13.35
C GLU A 197 -4.99 -11.80 12.19
N LEU A 198 -6.13 -12.08 11.57
CA LEU A 198 -6.78 -11.20 10.61
C LEU A 198 -8.03 -10.59 11.26
N VAL A 199 -8.07 -9.27 11.37
CA VAL A 199 -9.23 -8.52 11.88
C VAL A 199 -9.90 -7.80 10.73
N VAL A 200 -11.17 -8.15 10.48
CA VAL A 200 -12.02 -7.48 9.49
C VAL A 200 -12.97 -6.53 10.23
N VAL A 201 -12.82 -5.23 10.02
CA VAL A 201 -13.61 -4.18 10.69
C VAL A 201 -14.96 -4.01 9.98
N PRO A 202 -16.10 -4.31 10.65
CA PRO A 202 -17.41 -4.27 10.01
C PRO A 202 -17.79 -2.89 9.45
N GLY A 203 -18.26 -2.89 8.21
CA GLY A 203 -18.71 -1.70 7.49
C GLY A 203 -17.64 -0.67 7.15
N ALA A 204 -16.36 -0.87 7.49
CA ALA A 204 -15.29 0.06 7.15
C ALA A 204 -14.83 -0.12 5.70
N ASN A 205 -14.63 0.99 4.98
CA ASN A 205 -13.93 0.99 3.69
C ASN A 205 -12.40 1.11 3.89
N HIS A 206 -11.66 1.44 2.83
CA HIS A 206 -10.20 1.57 2.91
C HIS A 206 -9.77 2.81 3.72
N VAL A 207 -10.35 3.97 3.41
CA VAL A 207 -9.94 5.27 3.97
C VAL A 207 -10.49 5.50 5.39
N ASP A 208 -11.56 4.80 5.79
CA ASP A 208 -12.09 4.82 7.16
C ASP A 208 -11.06 4.37 8.21
N LEU A 209 -9.99 3.68 7.79
CA LEU A 209 -8.91 3.21 8.64
C LEU A 209 -7.64 4.08 8.57
N TYR A 210 -7.72 5.26 7.95
CA TYR A 210 -6.63 6.25 7.88
C TYR A 210 -6.72 7.30 8.99
N ASP A 211 -7.94 7.67 9.37
CA ASP A 211 -8.22 8.59 10.46
C ASP A 211 -9.40 8.10 11.31
N ASN A 212 -9.60 8.73 12.47
CA ASN A 212 -10.64 8.29 13.40
C ASN A 212 -11.98 9.03 13.20
N VAL A 213 -12.20 9.69 12.06
CA VAL A 213 -13.44 10.45 11.80
C VAL A 213 -14.64 9.50 11.76
N ALA A 214 -14.47 8.30 11.19
CA ALA A 214 -15.50 7.27 11.14
C ALA A 214 -15.58 6.40 12.42
N GLY A 215 -14.66 6.59 13.38
CA GLY A 215 -14.58 5.74 14.58
C GLY A 215 -14.26 4.27 14.28
N LYS A 216 -13.60 3.97 13.14
CA LYS A 216 -13.37 2.61 12.66
C LYS A 216 -12.00 2.04 12.98
N ILE A 217 -11.01 2.86 13.33
CA ILE A 217 -9.68 2.36 13.68
C ILE A 217 -9.74 1.62 15.02
N PRO A 218 -9.40 0.31 15.07
CA PRO A 218 -9.46 -0.46 16.31
C PRO A 218 -8.20 -0.21 17.16
N PHE A 219 -7.99 1.03 17.63
CA PHE A 219 -6.80 1.40 18.41
C PHE A 219 -6.56 0.50 19.61
N ALA A 220 -7.62 0.15 20.35
CA ALA A 220 -7.54 -0.76 21.49
C ALA A 220 -6.97 -2.14 21.10
N LYS A 221 -7.29 -2.63 19.90
CA LYS A 221 -6.76 -3.92 19.40
C LYS A 221 -5.26 -3.80 19.10
N PHE A 222 -4.84 -2.73 18.41
CA PHE A 222 -3.42 -2.49 18.11
C PHE A 222 -2.61 -2.29 19.40
N GLU A 223 -3.12 -1.51 20.34
CA GLU A 223 -2.51 -1.28 21.64
C GLU A 223 -2.33 -2.59 22.40
N GLN A 224 -3.41 -3.36 22.59
CA GLN A 224 -3.36 -4.64 23.28
C GLN A 224 -2.38 -5.60 22.60
N PHE A 225 -2.36 -5.65 21.27
CA PHE A 225 -1.43 -6.47 20.51
C PHE A 225 0.02 -6.11 20.83
N PHE A 226 0.42 -4.84 20.68
CA PHE A 226 1.80 -4.45 20.94
C PHE A 226 2.20 -4.55 22.41
N GLN A 227 1.32 -4.20 23.36
CA GLN A 227 1.57 -4.39 24.79
C GLN A 227 1.85 -5.86 25.14
N THR A 228 1.13 -6.78 24.49
CA THR A 228 1.26 -8.22 24.75
C THR A 228 2.46 -8.85 24.05
N LYS A 229 2.76 -8.38 22.83
CA LYS A 229 3.70 -9.06 21.91
C LYS A 229 5.09 -8.44 21.84
N LEU A 230 5.28 -7.19 22.28
CA LEU A 230 6.61 -6.58 22.41
C LEU A 230 7.30 -7.03 23.70
N LYS A 231 7.77 -8.28 23.68
CA LYS A 231 8.57 -8.90 24.74
C LYS A 231 9.96 -9.26 24.22
#